data_AF-A0A9C9GA35-F1
#
_entry.id   AF-A0A9C9GA35-F1
#
_cell.length_a   1.000
_cell.length_b   1.000
_cell.length_c   1.000
_cell.angle_alpha   90.00
_cell.angle_beta   90.00
_cell.angle_gamma   90.00
#
_symmetry.space_group_name_H-M   'P 1'
#
loop_
_entity.id
_entity.type
_entity.pdbx_description
1 polymer ?
#
loop_
_entity_poly.entity_id
_entity_poly.type
_entity_poly.pdbx_seq_one_letter_code
_entity_poly.pdbx_strand_id
1 'polypeptide(L)'
;MATPRKQAPDSQAALLTGDAGRRVVKADFSSGRKAGIEIDALELRAVKRRFLALNKDRLRRVQDSLQVRQRVFIQLLPLLFHINHPMLPGYLSKKTPCGISGYAPGKRCIQSARKLAKSFSHRRRAQRRYSIHGLYLMGSTGTIAYSKSSDFDIWICHRPGLSEVDIAALQEKADGVQSWAESLNLEVHFFVMDDVSFRRQEHQQLSNENVGSSQHHLLLDEFYRTGLLVAGRYPVWWLVPAKHEQDYDAYVDKLIVNRFIKAADIVDFGGLSHLPIEEFFGATLWQLYKAVDSPYKSILKILLMEAYANQYPDIEMLAIRFKSAVHNAEAHLDQLDPYVMMCNTVEEYLFSRKELERLDLARRCFYFKVNEPMSKPDRGCEQSWRREAIRELVGVWGWSKAKLTLLDQRRQWKIKRVLEERHMLVDELTRSYRALSQFGREQGGDLAINSADLNLLGRKLYVAFERKAGKVEMINPGVSRDLSEERLSLHRIDDIQHGWAIYRGNV
;
A
#
# COMPACT_ATOMS: atom_id res chain seq x y z
N MET A 1 47.86 55.33 -3.23
CA MET A 1 48.30 56.70 -3.52
C MET A 1 47.10 57.49 -4.02
N ALA A 2 46.77 58.56 -3.31
CA ALA A 2 46.01 59.75 -3.72
C ALA A 2 44.64 59.60 -4.44
N THR A 3 43.56 59.77 -3.68
CA THR A 3 42.50 60.75 -4.03
C THR A 3 43.07 62.17 -3.89
N PRO A 4 42.53 63.25 -4.53
CA PRO A 4 41.50 64.03 -3.83
C PRO A 4 40.52 64.90 -4.66
N ARG A 5 39.32 65.06 -4.07
CA ARG A 5 38.57 66.30 -3.75
C ARG A 5 38.16 67.29 -4.85
N LYS A 6 36.90 67.74 -4.70
CA LYS A 6 36.44 69.07 -4.22
C LYS A 6 34.89 69.04 -4.16
N GLN A 7 34.12 69.74 -3.32
CA GLN A 7 34.20 70.60 -2.12
C GLN A 7 32.69 70.81 -1.76
N ALA A 8 32.17 70.48 -0.56
CA ALA A 8 31.97 71.33 0.65
C ALA A 8 31.02 72.54 0.47
N PRO A 9 30.43 73.17 1.53
CA PRO A 9 29.95 72.71 2.86
C PRO A 9 28.48 73.23 3.10
N ASP A 10 27.73 73.08 4.20
CA ASP A 10 27.85 73.59 5.58
C ASP A 10 26.60 73.09 6.36
N SER A 11 26.71 72.39 7.50
CA SER A 11 26.83 72.88 8.89
C SER A 11 25.56 73.54 9.48
N GLN A 12 24.89 72.86 10.42
CA GLN A 12 24.74 73.28 11.83
C GLN A 12 23.85 72.33 12.63
N ALA A 13 24.25 72.11 13.88
CA ALA A 13 23.63 71.30 14.91
C ALA A 13 23.03 72.20 16.00
N ALA A 14 21.94 71.76 16.66
CA ALA A 14 21.74 71.90 18.12
C ALA A 14 20.37 71.32 18.59
N LEU A 15 20.48 70.25 19.38
CA LEU A 15 19.84 69.91 20.67
C LEU A 15 18.40 70.37 21.06
N LEU A 16 17.59 69.34 21.35
CA LEU A 16 16.68 69.09 22.51
C LEU A 16 15.61 70.11 22.90
N THR A 17 14.34 69.65 22.87
CA THR A 17 13.41 69.57 24.03
C THR A 17 12.15 68.83 23.58
N GLY A 18 11.61 67.95 24.43
CA GLY A 18 10.57 66.98 24.06
C GLY A 18 9.14 67.51 24.14
N ASP A 19 8.21 66.79 23.52
CA ASP A 19 6.88 66.53 24.07
C ASP A 19 6.20 65.34 23.35
N ALA A 20 5.31 64.67 24.07
CA ALA A 20 4.63 63.44 23.70
C ALA A 20 3.54 63.64 22.63
N GLY A 21 3.36 62.66 21.73
CA GLY A 21 2.19 62.65 20.83
C GLY A 21 2.20 61.60 19.72
N ARG A 22 1.54 60.46 19.98
CA ARG A 22 0.94 59.51 19.02
C ARG A 22 1.55 59.42 17.60
N ARG A 23 2.45 58.45 17.38
CA ARG A 23 2.68 57.88 16.03
C ARG A 23 1.70 56.75 15.77
N VAL A 24 0.77 56.98 14.86
CA VAL A 24 0.08 55.92 14.12
C VAL A 24 1.10 55.34 13.14
N VAL A 25 1.66 54.17 13.47
CA VAL A 25 2.47 53.40 12.52
C VAL A 25 1.49 52.67 11.60
N LYS A 26 1.28 53.20 10.39
CA LYS A 26 0.76 52.39 9.28
C LYS A 26 1.85 51.38 8.93
N ALA A 27 1.64 50.12 9.30
CA ALA A 27 2.42 49.03 8.76
C ALA A 27 1.99 48.80 7.30
N ASP A 28 2.86 49.17 6.37
CA ASP A 28 2.77 48.72 4.98
C ASP A 28 3.03 47.20 4.95
N PHE A 29 1.95 46.42 4.98
CA PHE A 29 1.98 45.01 4.64
C PHE A 29 1.86 44.86 3.12
N SER A 30 2.96 45.10 2.42
CA SER A 30 3.15 44.60 1.05
C SER A 30 4.15 43.44 1.08
N SER A 31 3.74 42.32 1.68
CA SER A 31 4.37 41.02 1.42
C SER A 31 3.47 40.23 0.45
N GLY A 32 4.08 39.72 -0.62
CA GLY A 32 3.42 39.28 -1.84
C GLY A 32 2.21 38.37 -1.64
N ARG A 33 1.12 38.67 -2.36
CA ARG A 33 -0.02 37.76 -2.53
C ARG A 33 0.49 36.47 -3.18
N LYS A 34 0.74 35.42 -2.40
CA LYS A 34 0.56 34.05 -2.91
C LYS A 34 -0.85 34.00 -3.49
N ALA A 35 -1.00 33.57 -4.74
CA ALA A 35 -2.32 33.35 -5.34
C ALA A 35 -3.17 32.56 -4.34
N GLY A 36 -4.30 33.12 -3.91
CA GLY A 36 -5.08 32.53 -2.82
C GLY A 36 -5.62 31.17 -3.23
N ILE A 37 -5.43 30.14 -2.41
CA ILE A 37 -6.03 28.81 -2.62
C ILE A 37 -7.54 28.97 -2.73
N GLU A 38 -8.11 28.82 -3.91
CA GLU A 38 -9.57 28.88 -4.09
C GLU A 38 -10.20 27.53 -3.76
N ILE A 39 -11.26 27.53 -2.95
CA ILE A 39 -11.94 26.32 -2.49
C ILE A 39 -13.39 26.37 -2.94
N ASP A 40 -13.76 25.44 -3.82
CA ASP A 40 -15.16 25.22 -4.19
C ASP A 40 -15.82 24.22 -3.22
N ALA A 41 -16.76 24.73 -2.42
CA ALA A 41 -17.51 23.93 -1.45
C ALA A 41 -18.40 22.85 -2.09
N LEU A 42 -18.92 23.12 -3.30
CA LEU A 42 -19.75 22.17 -4.03
C LEU A 42 -18.88 21.00 -4.51
N GLU A 43 -17.72 21.31 -5.06
CA GLU A 43 -16.77 20.31 -5.55
C GLU A 43 -16.23 19.45 -4.39
N LEU A 44 -15.86 20.04 -3.25
CA LEU A 44 -15.47 19.29 -2.05
C LEU A 44 -16.54 18.26 -1.62
N ARG A 45 -17.81 18.65 -1.64
CA ARG A 45 -18.92 17.74 -1.32
C ARG A 45 -19.11 16.68 -2.40
N ALA A 46 -18.87 17.00 -3.67
CA ALA A 46 -18.93 16.05 -4.76
C ALA A 46 -17.82 15.00 -4.63
N VAL A 47 -16.56 15.42 -4.49
CA VAL A 47 -15.39 14.55 -4.28
C VAL A 47 -15.59 13.63 -3.09
N LYS A 48 -16.01 14.18 -1.93
CA LYS A 48 -16.30 13.38 -0.73
C LYS A 48 -17.33 12.28 -1.00
N ARG A 49 -18.41 12.61 -1.73
CA ARG A 49 -19.45 11.63 -2.10
C ARG A 49 -18.89 10.57 -3.05
N ARG A 50 -18.08 10.95 -4.05
CA ARG A 50 -17.47 10.03 -5.01
C ARG A 50 -16.56 9.02 -4.31
N PHE A 51 -15.63 9.47 -3.48
CA PHE A 51 -14.76 8.59 -2.69
C PHE A 51 -15.56 7.66 -1.76
N LEU A 52 -16.57 8.18 -1.03
CA LEU A 52 -17.36 7.34 -0.12
C LEU A 52 -18.21 6.30 -0.87
N ALA A 53 -18.69 6.62 -2.07
CA ALA A 53 -19.39 5.68 -2.93
C ALA A 53 -18.44 4.57 -3.41
N LEU A 54 -17.26 4.95 -3.94
CA LEU A 54 -16.20 4.01 -4.34
C LEU A 54 -15.79 3.08 -3.20
N ASN A 55 -15.56 3.63 -2.01
CA ASN A 55 -15.24 2.86 -0.81
C ASN A 55 -16.36 1.85 -0.46
N LYS A 56 -17.62 2.27 -0.53
CA LYS A 56 -18.78 1.42 -0.26
C LYS A 56 -18.89 0.27 -1.26
N ASP A 57 -18.65 0.52 -2.54
CA ASP A 57 -18.73 -0.51 -3.58
C ASP A 57 -17.56 -1.49 -3.50
N ARG A 58 -16.34 -1.01 -3.19
CA ARG A 58 -15.21 -1.89 -2.89
C ARG A 58 -15.43 -2.73 -1.62
N LEU A 59 -16.01 -2.17 -0.56
CA LEU A 59 -16.42 -2.95 0.62
C LEU A 59 -17.48 -4.01 0.29
N ARG A 60 -18.37 -3.75 -0.69
CA ARG A 60 -19.30 -4.78 -1.19
C ARG A 60 -18.54 -5.91 -1.87
N ARG A 61 -17.55 -5.61 -2.72
CA ARG A 61 -16.66 -6.61 -3.34
C ARG A 61 -15.96 -7.48 -2.28
N VAL A 62 -15.54 -6.91 -1.15
CA VAL A 62 -14.99 -7.68 -0.01
C VAL A 62 -16.02 -8.67 0.54
N GLN A 63 -17.26 -8.24 0.75
CA GLN A 63 -18.30 -9.13 1.27
C GLN A 63 -18.63 -10.25 0.28
N ASP A 64 -18.68 -9.93 -1.01
CA ASP A 64 -19.03 -10.87 -2.07
C ASP A 64 -17.95 -11.94 -2.26
N SER A 65 -16.68 -11.59 -2.05
CA SER A 65 -15.55 -12.53 -2.16
C SER A 65 -15.42 -13.50 -0.99
N LEU A 66 -16.06 -13.19 0.14
CA LEU A 66 -15.99 -13.99 1.37
C LEU A 66 -17.07 -15.06 1.45
N GLN A 67 -16.73 -16.19 2.08
CA GLN A 67 -17.71 -17.21 2.45
C GLN A 67 -18.70 -16.64 3.47
N VAL A 68 -19.92 -17.18 3.52
CA VAL A 68 -20.99 -16.73 4.46
C VAL A 68 -20.49 -16.69 5.91
N ARG A 69 -19.74 -17.70 6.35
CA ARG A 69 -19.15 -17.76 7.69
C ARG A 69 -18.07 -16.70 7.94
N GLN A 70 -17.36 -16.27 6.91
CA GLN A 70 -16.30 -15.26 6.98
C GLN A 70 -16.88 -13.84 6.94
N ARG A 71 -18.01 -13.62 6.24
CA ARG A 71 -18.69 -12.31 6.19
C ARG A 71 -19.05 -11.76 7.58
N VAL A 72 -19.28 -12.65 8.56
CA VAL A 72 -19.56 -12.26 9.94
C VAL A 72 -18.39 -11.47 10.56
N PHE A 73 -17.15 -11.77 10.18
CA PHE A 73 -15.95 -11.09 10.66
C PHE A 73 -15.99 -9.61 10.27
N ILE A 74 -16.07 -9.32 8.96
CA ILE A 74 -16.14 -7.95 8.44
C ILE A 74 -17.36 -7.20 8.98
N GLN A 75 -18.49 -7.89 9.14
CA GLN A 75 -19.71 -7.28 9.66
C GLN A 75 -19.60 -6.88 11.14
N LEU A 76 -18.93 -7.68 11.97
CA LEU A 76 -18.79 -7.44 13.41
C LEU A 76 -17.54 -6.64 13.77
N LEU A 77 -16.54 -6.58 12.90
CA LEU A 77 -15.26 -5.92 13.15
C LEU A 77 -15.41 -4.50 13.75
N PRO A 78 -16.21 -3.58 13.17
CA PRO A 78 -16.43 -2.27 13.80
C PRO A 78 -17.08 -2.34 15.18
N LEU A 79 -18.02 -3.27 15.40
CA LEU A 79 -18.65 -3.43 16.71
C LEU A 79 -17.65 -3.91 17.75
N LEU A 80 -16.78 -4.87 17.40
CA LEU A 80 -15.78 -5.43 18.31
C LEU A 80 -14.83 -4.36 18.85
N PHE A 81 -14.50 -3.35 18.05
CA PHE A 81 -13.68 -2.22 18.50
C PHE A 81 -14.50 -1.04 19.07
N HIS A 82 -15.77 -0.90 18.69
CA HIS A 82 -16.65 0.13 19.23
C HIS A 82 -17.10 -0.17 20.66
N ILE A 83 -17.32 -1.44 21.02
CA ILE A 83 -17.66 -1.85 22.38
C ILE A 83 -16.63 -2.79 22.96
N ASN A 84 -16.62 -2.94 24.28
CA ASN A 84 -15.78 -3.88 24.99
C ASN A 84 -16.66 -4.70 25.93
N HIS A 85 -17.02 -5.91 25.51
CA HIS A 85 -18.06 -6.72 26.16
C HIS A 85 -17.56 -8.14 26.43
N PRO A 86 -17.72 -8.70 27.67
CA PRO A 86 -17.16 -10.00 28.08
C PRO A 86 -17.46 -11.20 27.17
N MET A 87 -18.59 -11.15 26.47
CA MET A 87 -19.03 -12.24 25.58
C MET A 87 -18.60 -12.08 24.11
N LEU A 88 -17.87 -11.02 23.77
CA LEU A 88 -17.41 -10.78 22.40
C LEU A 88 -15.90 -11.03 22.27
N PRO A 89 -15.44 -11.47 21.09
CA PRO A 89 -14.02 -11.61 20.79
C PRO A 89 -13.19 -10.37 21.15
N GLY A 90 -11.98 -10.61 21.66
CA GLY A 90 -11.03 -9.55 22.05
C GLY A 90 -11.36 -8.85 23.37
N TYR A 91 -12.33 -9.33 24.17
CA TYR A 91 -12.53 -8.79 25.51
C TYR A 91 -11.39 -9.21 26.46
N LEU A 92 -10.86 -8.23 27.19
CA LEU A 92 -9.82 -8.47 28.21
C LEU A 92 -10.29 -7.97 29.58
N SER A 93 -10.51 -6.67 29.70
CA SER A 93 -10.94 -6.04 30.94
C SER A 93 -11.94 -4.92 30.65
N LYS A 94 -12.67 -4.44 31.67
CA LYS A 94 -13.58 -3.29 31.51
C LYS A 94 -12.87 -1.98 31.11
N LYS A 95 -11.54 -1.90 31.28
CA LYS A 95 -10.74 -0.69 31.03
C LYS A 95 -10.18 -0.61 29.61
N THR A 96 -10.20 -1.70 28.84
CA THR A 96 -9.65 -1.71 27.48
C THR A 96 -10.29 -0.62 26.63
N PRO A 97 -9.49 0.22 25.93
CA PRO A 97 -10.00 1.26 25.06
C PRO A 97 -10.99 0.73 24.02
N CYS A 98 -12.07 1.48 23.81
CA CYS A 98 -13.06 1.18 22.80
C CYS A 98 -13.79 2.45 22.38
N GLY A 99 -14.56 2.35 21.31
CA GLY A 99 -15.37 3.45 20.80
C GLY A 99 -14.75 4.05 19.55
N ILE A 100 -15.41 3.77 18.42
CA ILE A 100 -15.06 4.33 17.12
C ILE A 100 -15.86 5.63 16.89
N SER A 101 -15.15 6.70 16.50
CA SER A 101 -15.73 8.00 16.20
C SER A 101 -16.83 7.90 15.13
N GLY A 102 -18.00 8.48 15.35
CA GLY A 102 -19.09 8.52 14.36
C GLY A 102 -19.72 7.18 13.99
N TYR A 103 -19.31 6.07 14.59
CA TYR A 103 -19.87 4.75 14.33
C TYR A 103 -21.07 4.45 15.24
N ALA A 104 -22.14 3.94 14.65
CA ALA A 104 -23.27 3.36 15.37
C ALA A 104 -23.63 2.02 14.75
N PRO A 105 -23.73 0.93 15.53
CA PRO A 105 -24.04 -0.39 14.98
C PRO A 105 -25.47 -0.45 14.45
N GLY A 106 -25.62 -0.88 13.20
CA GLY A 106 -26.91 -1.11 12.57
C GLY A 106 -27.62 -2.37 13.09
N LYS A 107 -28.92 -2.51 12.82
CA LYS A 107 -29.75 -3.64 13.26
C LYS A 107 -29.15 -5.01 12.88
N ARG A 108 -28.68 -5.15 11.63
CA ARG A 108 -28.06 -6.39 11.14
C ARG A 108 -26.79 -6.76 11.92
N CYS A 109 -25.96 -5.78 12.26
CA CYS A 109 -24.76 -5.99 13.07
C CYS A 109 -25.11 -6.52 14.47
N ILE A 110 -26.12 -5.92 15.12
CA ILE A 110 -26.56 -6.35 16.46
C ILE A 110 -27.14 -7.77 16.41
N GLN A 111 -27.90 -8.11 15.35
CA GLN A 111 -28.42 -9.46 15.16
C GLN A 111 -27.29 -10.49 14.98
N SER A 112 -26.27 -10.18 14.17
CA SER A 112 -25.10 -11.04 14.01
C SER A 112 -24.33 -11.21 15.33
N ALA A 113 -24.21 -10.15 16.14
CA ALA A 113 -23.56 -10.23 17.45
C ALA A 113 -24.35 -11.13 18.42
N ARG A 114 -25.69 -11.09 18.40
CA ARG A 114 -26.55 -11.99 19.19
C ARG A 114 -26.46 -13.44 18.74
N LYS A 115 -26.23 -13.69 17.46
CA LYS A 115 -25.97 -15.06 16.95
C LYS A 115 -24.63 -15.58 17.46
N LEU A 116 -23.61 -14.72 17.54
CA LEU A 116 -22.31 -15.07 18.10
C LEU A 116 -22.37 -15.29 19.62
N ALA A 117 -23.09 -14.45 20.35
CA ALA A 117 -23.24 -14.53 21.80
C ALA A 117 -24.72 -14.32 22.19
N LYS A 118 -25.43 -15.41 22.53
CA LYS A 118 -26.90 -15.38 22.75
C LYS A 118 -27.34 -14.37 23.82
N SER A 119 -26.59 -14.23 24.91
CA SER A 119 -26.91 -13.31 26.00
C SER A 119 -26.38 -11.88 25.77
N PHE A 120 -25.84 -11.58 24.59
CA PHE A 120 -25.38 -10.23 24.25
C PHE A 120 -26.56 -9.26 24.14
N SER A 121 -26.51 -8.19 24.93
CA SER A 121 -27.42 -7.06 24.80
C SER A 121 -26.63 -5.78 24.51
N HIS A 122 -26.93 -5.16 23.36
CA HIS A 122 -26.36 -3.88 23.04
C HIS A 122 -27.07 -2.78 23.83
N ARG A 123 -26.35 -2.12 24.74
CA ARG A 123 -26.81 -0.90 25.41
C ARG A 123 -26.04 0.28 24.84
N ARG A 124 -26.77 1.26 24.29
CA ARG A 124 -26.16 2.53 23.88
C ARG A 124 -25.56 3.18 25.13
N ARG A 125 -24.25 3.41 25.10
CA ARG A 125 -23.56 4.19 26.12
C ARG A 125 -23.18 5.52 25.49
N ALA A 126 -23.50 6.62 26.17
CA ALA A 126 -22.90 7.90 25.84
C ALA A 126 -21.41 7.84 26.19
N GLN A 127 -20.56 7.56 25.20
CA GLN A 127 -19.12 7.63 25.40
C GLN A 127 -18.71 9.09 25.38
N ARG A 128 -18.10 9.55 26.49
CA ARG A 128 -17.56 10.91 26.59
C ARG A 128 -16.35 11.11 25.67
N ARG A 129 -15.62 10.04 25.35
CA ARG A 129 -14.45 10.05 24.47
C ARG A 129 -14.39 8.76 23.67
N TYR A 130 -14.24 8.88 22.35
CA TYR A 130 -13.96 7.77 21.45
C TYR A 130 -12.45 7.56 21.38
N SER A 131 -11.97 6.38 21.79
CA SER A 131 -10.53 6.08 21.75
C SER A 131 -10.03 5.73 20.35
N ILE A 132 -10.92 5.41 19.41
CA ILE A 132 -10.59 4.99 18.06
C ILE A 132 -11.13 6.02 17.06
N HIS A 133 -10.25 6.57 16.23
CA HIS A 133 -10.58 7.49 15.14
C HIS A 133 -11.16 6.73 13.95
N GLY A 134 -10.56 5.60 13.57
CA GLY A 134 -11.06 4.80 12.46
C GLY A 134 -10.43 3.41 12.32
N LEU A 135 -11.08 2.59 11.51
CA LEU A 135 -10.63 1.27 11.08
C LEU A 135 -10.52 1.25 9.56
N TYR A 136 -9.38 0.79 9.06
CA TYR A 136 -9.11 0.73 7.62
C TYR A 136 -8.61 -0.65 7.24
N LEU A 137 -9.20 -1.25 6.20
CA LEU A 137 -8.63 -2.44 5.54
C LEU A 137 -7.65 -1.97 4.46
N MET A 138 -6.56 -2.70 4.24
CA MET A 138 -5.55 -2.37 3.25
C MET A 138 -5.16 -3.59 2.40
N GLY A 139 -4.43 -3.37 1.31
CA GLY A 139 -3.82 -4.42 0.49
C GLY A 139 -4.73 -4.93 -0.62
N SER A 140 -4.67 -6.24 -0.93
CA SER A 140 -5.46 -6.80 -2.03
C SER A 140 -6.96 -6.96 -1.74
N THR A 141 -7.41 -6.60 -0.54
CA THR A 141 -8.81 -6.75 -0.13
C THR A 141 -9.73 -5.81 -0.90
N GLY A 142 -10.76 -6.37 -1.52
CA GLY A 142 -11.71 -5.59 -2.33
C GLY A 142 -11.15 -5.15 -3.68
N THR A 143 -10.07 -5.79 -4.16
CA THR A 143 -9.48 -5.60 -5.48
C THR A 143 -9.52 -6.89 -6.31
N ILE A 144 -9.19 -6.79 -7.60
CA ILE A 144 -9.11 -7.94 -8.51
C ILE A 144 -8.06 -8.95 -8.04
N ALA A 145 -7.06 -8.50 -7.29
CA ALA A 145 -5.97 -9.30 -6.77
C ALA A 145 -6.29 -10.04 -5.46
N TYR A 146 -7.51 -9.91 -4.92
CA TYR A 146 -7.93 -10.67 -3.74
C TYR A 146 -8.03 -12.17 -4.06
N SER A 147 -7.43 -13.01 -3.22
CA SER A 147 -7.60 -14.47 -3.27
C SER A 147 -7.93 -15.02 -1.88
N LYS A 148 -8.38 -16.27 -1.81
CA LYS A 148 -8.64 -16.97 -0.53
C LYS A 148 -7.39 -17.16 0.34
N SER A 149 -6.21 -16.94 -0.22
CA SER A 149 -4.92 -16.99 0.48
C SER A 149 -4.36 -15.58 0.74
N SER A 150 -5.16 -14.54 0.54
CA SER A 150 -4.78 -13.17 0.88
C SER A 150 -5.17 -12.90 2.33
N ASP A 151 -4.26 -12.26 3.04
CA ASP A 151 -4.39 -11.73 4.38
C ASP A 151 -5.23 -10.45 4.42
N PHE A 152 -5.72 -10.12 5.61
CA PHE A 152 -6.35 -8.84 5.93
C PHE A 152 -5.45 -7.99 6.81
N ASP A 153 -4.86 -6.96 6.20
CA ASP A 153 -4.17 -5.91 6.94
C ASP A 153 -5.19 -4.86 7.41
N ILE A 154 -5.29 -4.66 8.71
CA ILE A 154 -6.26 -3.72 9.32
C ILE A 154 -5.54 -2.69 10.18
N TRP A 155 -5.66 -1.43 9.80
CA TRP A 155 -5.18 -0.32 10.62
C TRP A 155 -6.24 0.08 11.64
N ILE A 156 -5.85 0.09 12.92
CA ILE A 156 -6.63 0.63 14.03
C ILE A 156 -6.03 2.00 14.35
N CYS A 157 -6.63 3.05 13.78
CA CYS A 157 -6.21 4.42 14.07
C CYS A 157 -6.83 4.88 15.39
N HIS A 158 -6.04 4.93 16.46
CA HIS A 158 -6.46 5.44 17.76
C HIS A 158 -6.32 6.96 17.84
N ARG A 159 -6.96 7.57 18.84
CA ARG A 159 -6.76 8.99 19.11
C ARG A 159 -5.32 9.23 19.60
N PRO A 160 -4.67 10.34 19.22
CA PRO A 160 -3.40 10.73 19.84
C PRO A 160 -3.52 10.87 21.37
N GLY A 161 -2.43 10.59 22.08
CA GLY A 161 -2.35 10.68 23.53
C GLY A 161 -3.15 9.60 24.28
N LEU A 162 -3.26 8.39 23.73
CA LEU A 162 -3.46 7.20 24.57
C LEU A 162 -2.19 6.95 25.38
N SER A 163 -2.33 6.43 26.60
CA SER A 163 -1.15 5.96 27.36
C SER A 163 -0.62 4.67 26.73
N GLU A 164 0.65 4.35 26.93
CA GLU A 164 1.22 3.08 26.43
C GLU A 164 0.46 1.86 26.98
N VAL A 165 -0.04 1.92 28.21
CA VAL A 165 -0.90 0.89 28.80
C VAL A 165 -2.20 0.71 28.01
N ASP A 166 -2.83 1.82 27.60
CA ASP A 166 -4.05 1.78 26.79
C ASP A 166 -3.76 1.26 25.37
N ILE A 167 -2.62 1.63 24.77
CA ILE A 167 -2.18 1.13 23.46
C ILE A 167 -1.92 -0.38 23.53
N ALA A 168 -1.17 -0.85 24.54
CA ALA A 168 -0.92 -2.27 24.76
C ALA A 168 -2.22 -3.06 24.97
N ALA A 169 -3.14 -2.55 25.79
CA ALA A 169 -4.45 -3.18 25.98
C ALA A 169 -5.30 -3.22 24.70
N LEU A 170 -5.16 -2.22 23.82
CA LEU A 170 -5.81 -2.21 22.50
C LEU A 170 -5.17 -3.24 21.55
N GLN A 171 -3.84 -3.38 21.59
CA GLN A 171 -3.11 -4.40 20.84
C GLN A 171 -3.51 -5.82 21.28
N GLU A 172 -3.50 -6.12 22.58
CA GLU A 172 -3.93 -7.43 23.08
C GLU A 172 -5.39 -7.76 22.69
N LYS A 173 -6.25 -6.73 22.66
CA LYS A 173 -7.62 -6.89 22.17
C LYS A 173 -7.64 -7.23 20.68
N ALA A 174 -6.80 -6.58 19.89
CA ALA A 174 -6.65 -6.88 18.47
C ALA A 174 -6.17 -8.31 18.26
N ASP A 175 -5.20 -8.78 19.05
CA ASP A 175 -4.71 -10.16 19.02
C ASP A 175 -5.83 -11.16 19.34
N GLY A 176 -6.67 -10.88 20.34
CA GLY A 176 -7.85 -11.71 20.63
C GLY A 176 -8.91 -11.72 19.53
N VAL A 177 -9.04 -10.63 18.76
CA VAL A 177 -9.89 -10.59 17.55
C VAL A 177 -9.25 -11.34 16.39
N GLN A 178 -7.92 -11.30 16.27
CA GLN A 178 -7.15 -12.05 15.29
C GLN A 178 -7.31 -13.55 15.51
N SER A 179 -7.16 -14.06 16.74
CA SER A 179 -7.42 -15.48 17.04
C SER A 179 -8.86 -15.92 16.71
N TRP A 180 -9.84 -15.03 16.89
CA TRP A 180 -11.20 -15.32 16.44
C TRP A 180 -11.31 -15.38 14.91
N ALA A 181 -10.62 -14.50 14.18
CA ALA A 181 -10.59 -14.54 12.72
C ALA A 181 -9.97 -15.84 12.20
N GLU A 182 -8.90 -16.33 12.84
CA GLU A 182 -8.27 -17.61 12.52
C GLU A 182 -9.26 -18.77 12.64
N SER A 183 -10.13 -18.77 13.65
CA SER A 183 -11.20 -19.77 13.80
C SER A 183 -12.20 -19.79 12.63
N LEU A 184 -12.25 -18.71 11.85
CA LEU A 184 -13.06 -18.57 10.64
C LEU A 184 -12.26 -18.85 9.35
N ASN A 185 -11.03 -19.34 9.48
CA ASN A 185 -10.03 -19.49 8.42
C ASN A 185 -9.80 -18.15 7.68
N LEU A 186 -9.59 -17.08 8.44
CA LEU A 186 -9.12 -15.79 7.95
C LEU A 186 -7.78 -15.48 8.60
N GLU A 187 -6.80 -15.14 7.77
CA GLU A 187 -5.54 -14.57 8.22
C GLU A 187 -5.71 -13.05 8.32
N VAL A 188 -5.51 -12.49 9.51
CA VAL A 188 -5.74 -11.07 9.79
C VAL A 188 -4.56 -10.55 10.58
N HIS A 189 -4.04 -9.38 10.20
CA HIS A 189 -2.97 -8.69 10.89
C HIS A 189 -3.45 -7.28 11.26
N PHE A 190 -3.39 -6.94 12.54
CA PHE A 190 -3.78 -5.62 13.04
C PHE A 190 -2.57 -4.73 13.29
N PHE A 191 -2.67 -3.47 12.86
CA PHE A 191 -1.67 -2.45 13.07
C PHE A 191 -2.27 -1.30 13.87
N VAL A 192 -1.88 -1.17 15.14
CA VAL A 192 -2.32 -0.10 16.03
C VAL A 192 -1.41 1.13 15.84
N MET A 193 -2.01 2.28 15.50
CA MET A 193 -1.27 3.52 15.22
C MET A 193 -2.14 4.76 15.45
N ASP A 194 -1.55 5.95 15.43
CA ASP A 194 -2.27 7.22 15.30
C ASP A 194 -1.78 8.07 14.12
N ASP A 195 -2.65 8.94 13.62
CA ASP A 195 -2.39 9.74 12.43
C ASP A 195 -1.32 10.81 12.63
N VAL A 196 -1.16 11.32 13.85
CA VAL A 196 -0.17 12.37 14.17
C VAL A 196 1.23 11.79 14.18
N SER A 197 1.47 10.72 14.94
CA SER A 197 2.77 10.05 14.99
C SER A 197 3.13 9.38 13.66
N PHE A 198 2.14 8.85 12.91
CA PHE A 198 2.37 8.36 11.55
C PHE A 198 2.86 9.47 10.63
N ARG A 199 2.16 10.61 10.55
CA ARG A 199 2.54 11.76 9.70
C ARG A 199 3.90 12.35 10.07
N ARG A 200 4.27 12.32 11.35
CA ARG A 200 5.59 12.75 11.85
C ARG A 200 6.69 11.71 11.67
N GLN A 201 6.34 10.52 11.15
CA GLN A 201 7.27 9.41 10.93
C GLN A 201 7.92 8.89 12.22
N GLU A 202 7.25 9.04 13.37
CA GLU A 202 7.77 8.62 14.69
C GLU A 202 7.75 7.09 14.86
N HIS A 203 7.03 6.36 13.99
CA HIS A 203 6.82 4.90 14.06
C HIS A 203 7.84 4.05 13.29
N GLN A 204 8.93 4.65 12.76
CA GLN A 204 9.88 3.95 11.90
C GLN A 204 10.67 2.81 12.59
N GLN A 205 10.52 2.54 13.89
CA GLN A 205 11.29 1.50 14.61
C GLN A 205 10.52 0.20 14.95
N LEU A 206 9.34 -0.05 14.37
CA LEU A 206 8.43 -1.11 14.84
C LEU A 206 8.69 -2.54 14.31
N SER A 207 9.86 -2.85 13.75
CA SER A 207 10.25 -4.26 13.52
C SER A 207 11.75 -4.46 13.69
N ASN A 208 12.14 -5.53 14.40
CA ASN A 208 13.52 -6.00 14.62
C ASN A 208 14.33 -6.28 13.32
N GLU A 209 13.78 -5.98 12.16
CA GLU A 209 14.46 -5.98 10.88
C GLU A 209 14.51 -4.52 10.39
N ASN A 210 15.68 -3.90 10.49
CA ASN A 210 16.00 -2.49 10.14
C ASN A 210 15.72 -2.10 8.66
N VAL A 211 14.94 -2.89 7.92
CA VAL A 211 14.61 -2.72 6.50
C VAL A 211 13.18 -2.17 6.33
N GLY A 212 12.30 -2.34 7.31
CA GLY A 212 10.91 -1.85 7.25
C GLY A 212 10.74 -0.36 7.60
N SER A 213 11.75 0.27 8.20
CA SER A 213 11.74 1.64 8.70
C SER A 213 11.72 2.73 7.61
N SER A 214 11.92 2.36 6.35
CA SER A 214 12.26 3.25 5.23
C SER A 214 11.19 3.29 4.12
N GLN A 215 9.90 3.14 4.45
CA GLN A 215 8.82 3.07 3.44
C GLN A 215 7.59 3.92 3.79
N HIS A 216 7.75 5.05 4.50
CA HIS A 216 6.62 5.85 4.96
C HIS A 216 5.72 6.31 3.79
N HIS A 217 6.28 6.97 2.78
CA HIS A 217 5.55 7.50 1.64
C HIS A 217 5.04 6.39 0.72
N LEU A 218 5.81 5.31 0.53
CA LEU A 218 5.36 4.17 -0.28
C LEU A 218 4.24 3.35 0.38
N LEU A 219 4.29 3.22 1.71
CA LEU A 219 3.18 2.65 2.49
C LEU A 219 1.95 3.55 2.40
N LEU A 220 2.14 4.88 2.47
CA LEU A 220 1.07 5.85 2.33
C LEU A 220 0.46 5.86 0.91
N ASP A 221 1.27 5.72 -0.14
CA ASP A 221 0.82 5.49 -1.53
C ASP A 221 -0.02 4.22 -1.62
N GLU A 222 0.44 3.11 -1.04
CA GLU A 222 -0.34 1.87 -0.98
C GLU A 222 -1.62 2.03 -0.16
N PHE A 223 -1.59 2.79 0.93
CA PHE A 223 -2.77 3.03 1.77
C PHE A 223 -3.80 3.86 1.02
N TYR A 224 -3.42 4.95 0.36
CA TYR A 224 -4.37 5.78 -0.35
C TYR A 224 -4.99 5.11 -1.57
N ARG A 225 -4.25 4.24 -2.27
CA ARG A 225 -4.81 3.48 -3.38
C ARG A 225 -5.63 2.27 -2.94
N THR A 226 -5.18 1.50 -1.94
CA THR A 226 -5.85 0.25 -1.56
C THR A 226 -6.78 0.35 -0.35
N GLY A 227 -6.63 1.36 0.49
CA GLY A 227 -7.32 1.52 1.76
C GLY A 227 -8.84 1.58 1.63
N LEU A 228 -9.54 0.89 2.53
CA LEU A 228 -10.99 0.90 2.66
C LEU A 228 -11.38 1.34 4.06
N LEU A 229 -12.09 2.46 4.17
CA LEU A 229 -12.68 2.93 5.41
C LEU A 229 -13.81 1.98 5.84
N VAL A 230 -13.55 1.17 6.87
CA VAL A 230 -14.52 0.22 7.43
C VAL A 230 -15.50 0.94 8.38
N ALA A 231 -14.95 1.78 9.25
CA ALA A 231 -15.72 2.61 10.18
C ALA A 231 -14.85 3.75 10.72
N GLY A 232 -15.46 4.87 11.07
CA GLY A 232 -14.76 5.99 11.68
C GLY A 232 -14.67 7.22 10.81
N ARG A 233 -13.62 7.99 11.07
CA ARG A 233 -13.26 9.20 10.33
C ARG A 233 -12.67 8.85 8.96
N TYR A 234 -12.81 9.74 7.98
CA TYR A 234 -12.24 9.54 6.65
C TYR A 234 -10.89 10.27 6.50
N PRO A 235 -9.96 9.78 5.66
CA PRO A 235 -8.71 10.49 5.39
C PRO A 235 -8.98 11.82 4.68
N VAL A 236 -8.49 12.93 5.23
CA VAL A 236 -8.69 14.28 4.65
C VAL A 236 -8.03 14.44 3.29
N TRP A 237 -6.99 13.65 3.01
CA TRP A 237 -6.25 13.64 1.76
C TRP A 237 -7.11 13.55 0.49
N TRP A 238 -8.24 12.85 0.55
CA TRP A 238 -9.20 12.77 -0.56
C TRP A 238 -9.78 14.13 -0.96
N LEU A 239 -9.84 15.08 -0.03
CA LEU A 239 -10.41 16.41 -0.24
C LEU A 239 -9.38 17.43 -0.76
N VAL A 240 -8.10 17.06 -0.81
CA VAL A 240 -7.05 17.90 -1.39
C VAL A 240 -6.87 17.51 -2.86
N PRO A 241 -7.17 18.40 -3.83
CA PRO A 241 -6.97 18.12 -5.25
C PRO A 241 -5.49 17.83 -5.57
N ALA A 242 -5.22 16.99 -6.58
CA ALA A 242 -3.84 16.60 -6.93
C ALA A 242 -2.92 17.79 -7.22
N LYS A 243 -3.44 18.86 -7.84
CA LYS A 243 -2.70 20.11 -8.09
C LYS A 243 -2.25 20.85 -6.83
N HIS A 244 -2.82 20.50 -5.66
CA HIS A 244 -2.54 21.10 -4.36
C HIS A 244 -1.71 20.20 -3.44
N GLU A 245 -1.08 19.13 -3.95
CA GLU A 245 -0.23 18.30 -3.08
C GLU A 245 1.01 19.04 -2.59
N GLN A 246 1.58 19.93 -3.41
CA GLN A 246 2.76 20.71 -3.01
C GLN A 246 2.46 21.70 -1.87
N ASP A 247 1.21 22.14 -1.73
CA ASP A 247 0.71 23.00 -0.66
C ASP A 247 -0.32 22.29 0.25
N TYR A 248 -0.19 20.96 0.38
CA TYR A 248 -1.14 20.09 1.11
C TYR A 248 -1.52 20.63 2.49
N ASP A 249 -0.52 20.93 3.32
CA ASP A 249 -0.73 21.40 4.70
C ASP A 249 -1.56 22.69 4.74
N ALA A 250 -1.20 23.66 3.89
CA ALA A 250 -1.91 24.93 3.80
C ALA A 250 -3.35 24.75 3.28
N TYR A 251 -3.57 23.80 2.37
CA TYR A 251 -4.90 23.47 1.87
C TYR A 251 -5.77 22.86 2.99
N VAL A 252 -5.25 21.86 3.71
CA VAL A 252 -5.95 21.21 4.84
C VAL A 252 -6.27 22.21 5.95
N ASP A 253 -5.31 23.06 6.33
CA ASP A 253 -5.52 24.12 7.32
C ASP A 253 -6.66 25.05 6.90
N LYS A 254 -6.70 25.44 5.62
CA LYS A 254 -7.76 26.29 5.08
C LYS A 254 -9.12 25.60 5.11
N LEU A 255 -9.20 24.29 4.83
CA LEU A 255 -10.43 23.51 4.95
C LEU A 255 -11.00 23.54 6.38
N ILE A 256 -10.12 23.46 7.39
CA ILE A 256 -10.50 23.42 8.81
C ILE A 256 -10.86 24.82 9.31
N VAL A 257 -9.98 25.81 9.12
CA VAL A 257 -10.16 27.19 9.63
C VAL A 257 -11.41 27.83 9.04
N ASN A 258 -11.66 27.64 7.75
CA ASN A 258 -12.85 28.16 7.08
C ASN A 258 -14.09 27.28 7.28
N ARG A 259 -13.99 26.23 8.10
CA ARG A 259 -15.09 25.33 8.48
C ARG A 259 -15.76 24.60 7.30
N PHE A 260 -15.02 24.35 6.22
CA PHE A 260 -15.49 23.46 5.15
C PHE A 260 -15.60 22.01 5.64
N ILE A 261 -14.74 21.62 6.59
CA ILE A 261 -14.75 20.32 7.26
C ILE A 261 -14.61 20.47 8.79
N LYS A 262 -15.03 19.45 9.54
CA LYS A 262 -14.82 19.38 10.98
C LYS A 262 -13.62 18.47 11.28
N ALA A 263 -12.71 18.92 12.15
CA ALA A 263 -11.57 18.12 12.59
C ALA A 263 -11.98 16.77 13.23
N ALA A 264 -13.17 16.71 13.83
CA ALA A 264 -13.70 15.49 14.44
C ALA A 264 -14.16 14.41 13.42
N ASP A 265 -14.26 14.76 12.13
CA ASP A 265 -14.72 13.85 11.07
C ASP A 265 -13.56 13.27 10.25
N ILE A 266 -12.32 13.71 10.49
CA ILE A 266 -11.15 13.37 9.67
C ILE A 266 -10.00 12.72 10.45
N VAL A 267 -9.18 11.99 9.72
CA VAL A 267 -7.78 11.71 10.06
C VAL A 267 -6.88 12.32 9.00
N ASP A 268 -5.63 12.64 9.37
CA ASP A 268 -4.65 13.20 8.45
C ASP A 268 -3.31 12.47 8.53
N PHE A 269 -3.11 11.55 7.59
CA PHE A 269 -1.86 10.79 7.46
C PHE A 269 -0.77 11.54 6.67
N GLY A 270 -1.08 12.74 6.14
CA GLY A 270 -0.15 13.54 5.34
C GLY A 270 -0.37 13.46 3.81
N GLY A 271 0.28 14.37 3.09
CA GLY A 271 0.29 14.43 1.62
C GLY A 271 1.36 13.54 0.98
N LEU A 272 1.33 13.45 -0.35
CA LEU A 272 2.31 12.69 -1.16
C LEU A 272 3.04 13.63 -2.13
N SER A 273 3.57 14.77 -1.65
CA SER A 273 4.21 15.77 -2.51
C SER A 273 5.62 15.39 -2.99
N HIS A 274 6.29 14.49 -2.26
CA HIS A 274 7.65 14.05 -2.54
C HIS A 274 7.85 12.61 -2.07
N LEU A 275 8.59 11.82 -2.84
CA LEU A 275 9.04 10.49 -2.45
C LEU A 275 10.57 10.53 -2.28
N PRO A 276 11.08 10.37 -1.04
CA PRO A 276 12.51 10.41 -0.79
C PRO A 276 13.27 9.27 -1.49
N ILE A 277 14.49 9.54 -1.93
CA ILE A 277 15.31 8.56 -2.68
C ILE A 277 15.59 7.31 -1.83
N GLU A 278 15.82 7.49 -0.53
CA GLU A 278 16.04 6.44 0.46
C GLU A 278 14.88 5.42 0.52
N GLU A 279 13.64 5.84 0.24
CA GLU A 279 12.49 4.94 0.28
C GLU A 279 12.44 3.98 -0.91
N PHE A 280 12.93 4.40 -2.08
CA PHE A 280 13.06 3.50 -3.23
C PHE A 280 13.94 2.31 -2.87
N PHE A 281 15.05 2.57 -2.19
CA PHE A 281 15.97 1.53 -1.75
C PHE A 281 15.36 0.62 -0.70
N GLY A 282 14.83 1.20 0.38
CA GLY A 282 14.20 0.47 1.47
C GLY A 282 13.09 -0.45 0.98
N ALA A 283 12.20 0.07 0.13
CA ALA A 283 11.12 -0.70 -0.47
C ALA A 283 11.61 -1.80 -1.40
N THR A 284 12.58 -1.51 -2.25
CA THR A 284 13.13 -2.51 -3.18
C THR A 284 13.80 -3.65 -2.42
N LEU A 285 14.61 -3.30 -1.42
CA LEU A 285 15.28 -4.24 -0.51
C LEU A 285 14.28 -5.18 0.16
N TRP A 286 13.18 -4.62 0.67
CA TRP A 286 12.10 -5.39 1.27
C TRP A 286 11.37 -6.30 0.27
N GLN A 287 11.03 -5.79 -0.91
CA GLN A 287 10.34 -6.60 -1.93
C GLN A 287 11.22 -7.73 -2.44
N LEU A 288 12.52 -7.51 -2.60
CA LEU A 288 13.50 -8.54 -2.98
C LEU A 288 13.60 -9.63 -1.91
N TYR A 289 13.58 -9.26 -0.62
CA TYR A 289 13.53 -10.24 0.46
C TYR A 289 12.25 -11.09 0.39
N LYS A 290 11.08 -10.44 0.21
CA LYS A 290 9.79 -11.15 0.05
C LYS A 290 9.71 -11.98 -1.25
N ALA A 291 10.52 -11.66 -2.26
CA ALA A 291 10.51 -12.36 -3.53
C ALA A 291 11.02 -13.80 -3.43
N VAL A 292 11.76 -14.13 -2.36
CA VAL A 292 12.20 -15.50 -2.09
C VAL A 292 11.00 -16.44 -1.91
N ASP A 293 9.97 -15.98 -1.20
CA ASP A 293 8.76 -16.78 -0.91
C ASP A 293 7.61 -16.47 -1.87
N SER A 294 7.52 -15.22 -2.37
CA SER A 294 6.40 -14.73 -3.17
C SER A 294 6.86 -13.92 -4.39
N PRO A 295 7.61 -14.52 -5.33
CA PRO A 295 8.31 -13.80 -6.39
C PRO A 295 7.38 -12.98 -7.30
N TYR A 296 6.24 -13.53 -7.70
CA TYR A 296 5.31 -12.85 -8.61
C TYR A 296 4.68 -11.58 -8.02
N LYS A 297 4.32 -11.58 -6.72
CA LYS A 297 3.78 -10.38 -6.04
C LYS A 297 4.89 -9.32 -5.91
N SER A 298 6.09 -9.74 -5.54
CA SER A 298 7.24 -8.85 -5.37
C SER A 298 7.68 -8.21 -6.68
N ILE A 299 7.78 -8.97 -7.78
CA ILE A 299 8.20 -8.43 -9.09
C ILE A 299 7.28 -7.29 -9.53
N LEU A 300 5.96 -7.41 -9.39
CA LEU A 300 5.04 -6.33 -9.73
C LEU A 300 5.31 -5.05 -8.92
N LYS A 301 5.55 -5.21 -7.61
CA LYS A 301 5.85 -4.07 -6.73
C LYS A 301 7.22 -3.46 -7.06
N ILE A 302 8.22 -4.27 -7.38
CA ILE A 302 9.56 -3.82 -7.77
C ILE A 302 9.50 -3.07 -9.11
N LEU A 303 8.78 -3.59 -10.09
CA LEU A 303 8.59 -2.93 -11.39
C LEU A 303 7.84 -1.60 -11.25
N LEU A 304 6.90 -1.49 -10.30
CA LEU A 304 6.29 -0.20 -9.97
C LEU A 304 7.33 0.79 -9.42
N MET A 305 8.28 0.32 -8.59
CA MET A 305 9.37 1.18 -8.11
C MET A 305 10.31 1.60 -9.25
N GLU A 306 10.60 0.72 -10.21
CA GLU A 306 11.35 1.10 -11.42
C GLU A 306 10.60 2.15 -12.25
N ALA A 307 9.29 2.00 -12.40
CA ALA A 307 8.45 2.97 -13.11
C ALA A 307 8.50 4.35 -12.44
N TYR A 308 8.40 4.40 -11.11
CA TYR A 308 8.56 5.63 -10.35
C TYR A 308 9.98 6.21 -10.48
N ALA A 309 11.02 5.38 -10.36
CA ALA A 309 12.41 5.83 -10.46
C ALA A 309 12.73 6.41 -11.85
N ASN A 310 12.12 5.86 -12.91
CA ASN A 310 12.26 6.35 -14.28
C ASN A 310 11.63 7.74 -14.50
N GLN A 311 10.71 8.17 -13.62
CA GLN A 311 10.07 9.49 -13.69
C GLN A 311 10.71 10.51 -12.75
N TYR A 312 11.70 10.11 -11.94
CA TYR A 312 12.34 10.99 -10.96
C TYR A 312 13.00 12.21 -11.64
N PRO A 313 12.86 13.44 -11.08
CA PRO A 313 12.20 13.78 -9.81
C PRO A 313 10.68 13.97 -9.89
N ASP A 314 10.12 14.09 -11.10
CA ASP A 314 8.71 14.38 -11.35
C ASP A 314 7.85 13.11 -11.35
N ILE A 315 7.88 12.38 -10.23
CA ILE A 315 7.20 11.10 -10.09
C ILE A 315 5.69 11.29 -10.08
N GLU A 316 4.99 10.56 -10.94
CA GLU A 316 3.54 10.46 -10.88
C GLU A 316 3.13 9.22 -10.07
N MET A 317 3.05 9.37 -8.75
CA MET A 317 2.64 8.29 -7.85
C MET A 317 1.23 7.77 -8.17
N LEU A 318 1.04 6.46 -8.04
CA LEU A 318 -0.20 5.77 -8.40
C LEU A 318 -1.38 6.25 -7.55
N ALA A 319 -1.17 6.59 -6.28
CA ALA A 319 -2.21 7.22 -5.46
C ALA A 319 -2.63 8.58 -6.02
N ILE A 320 -1.73 9.38 -6.57
CA ILE A 320 -2.05 10.68 -7.20
C ILE A 320 -2.85 10.47 -8.49
N ARG A 321 -2.48 9.48 -9.31
CA ARG A 321 -3.28 9.08 -10.48
C ARG A 321 -4.69 8.66 -10.07
N PHE A 322 -4.80 7.81 -9.05
CA PHE A 322 -6.07 7.33 -8.53
C PHE A 322 -6.94 8.46 -7.94
N LYS A 323 -6.33 9.37 -7.17
CA LYS A 323 -6.99 10.61 -6.69
C LYS A 323 -7.53 11.41 -7.86
N SER A 324 -6.72 11.66 -8.88
CA SER A 324 -7.10 12.47 -10.04
C SER A 324 -8.29 11.86 -10.78
N ALA A 325 -8.30 10.55 -10.99
CA ALA A 325 -9.42 9.84 -11.59
C ALA A 325 -10.73 9.98 -10.79
N VAL A 326 -10.66 9.85 -9.45
CA VAL A 326 -11.81 10.06 -8.56
C VAL A 326 -12.28 11.52 -8.54
N HIS A 327 -11.36 12.48 -8.60
CA HIS A 327 -11.68 13.90 -8.74
C HIS A 327 -12.35 14.20 -10.09
N ASN A 328 -11.95 13.54 -11.16
CA ASN A 328 -12.54 13.67 -12.50
C ASN A 328 -13.84 12.88 -12.72
N ALA A 329 -14.39 12.28 -11.65
CA ALA A 329 -15.62 11.50 -11.68
C ALA A 329 -15.60 10.25 -12.58
N GLU A 330 -14.41 9.65 -12.77
CA GLU A 330 -14.33 8.31 -13.33
C GLU A 330 -15.06 7.32 -12.43
N ALA A 331 -15.92 6.49 -13.03
CA ALA A 331 -16.85 5.62 -12.29
C ALA A 331 -16.63 4.13 -12.56
N HIS A 332 -15.70 3.76 -13.44
CA HIS A 332 -15.46 2.37 -13.81
C HIS A 332 -14.63 1.67 -12.73
N LEU A 333 -15.32 1.00 -11.80
CA LEU A 333 -14.71 0.30 -10.66
C LEU A 333 -13.63 -0.73 -11.04
N ASP A 334 -13.70 -1.30 -12.24
CA ASP A 334 -12.71 -2.27 -12.72
C ASP A 334 -11.42 -1.59 -13.21
N GLN A 335 -11.56 -0.45 -13.87
CA GLN A 335 -10.42 0.36 -14.33
C GLN A 335 -9.73 1.07 -13.16
N LEU A 336 -10.54 1.52 -12.19
CA LEU A 336 -10.09 2.13 -10.94
C LEU A 336 -9.59 1.11 -9.91
N ASP A 337 -9.52 -0.17 -10.25
CA ASP A 337 -8.98 -1.17 -9.35
C ASP A 337 -7.48 -0.92 -9.10
N PRO A 338 -7.02 -0.78 -7.84
CA PRO A 338 -5.64 -0.38 -7.54
C PRO A 338 -4.57 -1.33 -8.08
N TYR A 339 -4.90 -2.61 -8.30
CA TYR A 339 -3.99 -3.58 -8.88
C TYR A 339 -4.01 -3.52 -10.41
N VAL A 340 -5.16 -3.24 -11.04
CA VAL A 340 -5.23 -2.97 -12.48
C VAL A 340 -4.44 -1.71 -12.82
N MET A 341 -4.63 -0.62 -12.07
CA MET A 341 -3.85 0.61 -12.27
C MET A 341 -2.35 0.37 -12.10
N MET A 342 -1.93 -0.43 -11.10
CA MET A 342 -0.53 -0.81 -10.93
C MET A 342 0.00 -1.61 -12.13
N CYS A 343 -0.79 -2.56 -12.65
CA CYS A 343 -0.42 -3.30 -13.85
C CYS A 343 -0.23 -2.34 -15.03
N ASN A 344 -1.18 -1.44 -15.27
CA ASN A 344 -1.14 -0.47 -16.37
C ASN A 344 0.09 0.45 -16.26
N THR A 345 0.41 0.99 -15.08
CA THR A 345 1.61 1.81 -14.87
C THR A 345 2.90 1.02 -15.17
N VAL A 346 2.97 -0.24 -14.77
CA VAL A 346 4.12 -1.11 -15.11
C VAL A 346 4.17 -1.39 -16.62
N GLU A 347 3.03 -1.61 -17.26
CA GLU A 347 2.97 -1.81 -18.71
C GLU A 347 3.44 -0.55 -19.46
N GLU A 348 2.94 0.63 -19.11
CA GLU A 348 3.35 1.91 -19.69
C GLU A 348 4.87 2.10 -19.62
N TYR A 349 5.45 1.83 -18.44
CA TYR A 349 6.90 1.90 -18.23
C TYR A 349 7.65 0.94 -19.17
N LEU A 350 7.28 -0.34 -19.19
CA LEU A 350 8.00 -1.35 -19.99
C LEU A 350 7.78 -1.16 -21.50
N PHE A 351 6.60 -0.70 -21.92
CA PHE A 351 6.32 -0.33 -23.30
C PHE A 351 7.18 0.85 -23.76
N SER A 352 7.30 1.90 -22.93
CA SER A 352 8.11 3.08 -23.28
C SER A 352 9.58 2.73 -23.55
N ARG A 353 10.06 1.64 -22.93
CA ARG A 353 11.42 1.10 -23.08
C ARG A 353 11.55 -0.02 -24.11
N LYS A 354 10.44 -0.47 -24.73
CA LYS A 354 10.38 -1.59 -25.67
C LYS A 354 10.86 -2.92 -25.06
N GLU A 355 10.69 -3.10 -23.75
CA GLU A 355 11.14 -4.29 -23.00
C GLU A 355 10.04 -5.38 -22.98
N LEU A 356 9.71 -5.92 -24.15
CA LEU A 356 8.55 -6.78 -24.35
C LEU A 356 8.58 -8.11 -23.57
N GLU A 357 9.77 -8.68 -23.34
CA GLU A 357 9.92 -9.90 -22.54
C GLU A 357 9.59 -9.66 -21.06
N ARG A 358 10.06 -8.53 -20.51
CA ARG A 358 9.74 -8.08 -19.15
C ARG A 358 8.26 -7.76 -19.02
N LEU A 359 7.68 -7.13 -20.04
CA LEU A 359 6.25 -6.85 -20.10
C LEU A 359 5.42 -8.15 -20.00
N ASP A 360 5.79 -9.18 -20.75
CA ASP A 360 5.09 -10.47 -20.67
C ASP A 360 5.24 -11.13 -19.29
N LEU A 361 6.42 -11.02 -18.67
CA LEU A 361 6.64 -11.48 -17.31
C LEU A 361 5.76 -10.71 -16.30
N ALA A 362 5.68 -9.39 -16.41
CA ALA A 362 4.83 -8.55 -15.56
C ALA A 362 3.35 -8.96 -15.67
N ARG A 363 2.84 -9.13 -16.90
CA ARG A 363 1.47 -9.62 -17.16
C ARG A 363 1.24 -11.00 -16.57
N ARG A 364 2.18 -11.93 -16.70
CA ARG A 364 2.11 -13.25 -16.04
C ARG A 364 2.10 -13.15 -14.52
N CYS A 365 2.94 -12.29 -13.94
CA CYS A 365 2.96 -12.04 -12.50
C CYS A 365 1.60 -11.53 -12.02
N PHE A 366 1.00 -10.58 -12.74
CA PHE A 366 -0.32 -10.05 -12.45
C PHE A 366 -1.41 -11.13 -12.58
N TYR A 367 -1.41 -11.88 -13.68
CA TYR A 367 -2.35 -12.99 -13.90
C TYR A 367 -2.29 -14.02 -12.76
N PHE A 368 -1.08 -14.40 -12.33
CA PHE A 368 -0.91 -15.31 -11.20
C PHE A 368 -1.32 -14.71 -9.86
N LYS A 369 -1.15 -13.40 -9.66
CA LYS A 369 -1.63 -12.72 -8.45
C LYS A 369 -3.16 -12.65 -8.41
N VAL A 370 -3.81 -12.42 -9.55
CA VAL A 370 -5.28 -12.50 -9.69
C VAL A 370 -5.76 -13.93 -9.42
N ASN A 371 -5.05 -14.94 -9.92
CA ASN A 371 -5.36 -16.35 -9.67
C ASN A 371 -6.81 -16.72 -10.06
N GLU A 372 -7.25 -16.26 -11.24
CA GLU A 372 -8.55 -16.57 -11.85
C GLU A 372 -8.33 -17.26 -13.21
N PRO A 373 -8.53 -18.59 -13.32
CA PRO A 373 -8.19 -19.35 -14.54
C PRO A 373 -9.07 -19.03 -15.76
N MET A 374 -8.47 -18.56 -16.86
CA MET A 374 -9.17 -18.20 -18.12
C MET A 374 -9.21 -19.30 -19.18
N SER A 375 -8.49 -20.41 -19.01
CA SER A 375 -8.53 -21.55 -19.93
C SER A 375 -9.82 -22.35 -19.86
N LYS A 376 -10.52 -22.28 -18.71
CA LYS A 376 -11.76 -23.02 -18.45
C LYS A 376 -12.97 -22.21 -18.91
N PRO A 377 -14.04 -22.87 -19.40
CA PRO A 377 -15.29 -22.19 -19.72
C PRO A 377 -15.94 -21.62 -18.46
N ASP A 378 -16.83 -20.67 -18.66
CA ASP A 378 -17.58 -20.04 -17.58
C ASP A 378 -18.49 -21.08 -16.90
N ARG A 379 -18.47 -21.11 -15.57
CA ARG A 379 -19.27 -22.05 -14.76
C ARG A 379 -20.46 -21.32 -14.17
N GLY A 380 -21.66 -21.58 -14.69
CA GLY A 380 -22.92 -21.04 -14.16
C GLY A 380 -23.39 -19.76 -14.86
N CYS A 381 -24.54 -19.24 -14.39
CA CYS A 381 -25.28 -18.14 -15.03
C CYS A 381 -24.76 -16.73 -14.65
N GLU A 382 -24.09 -16.58 -13.50
CA GLU A 382 -23.51 -15.30 -13.05
C GLU A 382 -21.99 -15.38 -13.04
N GLN A 383 -21.35 -14.50 -13.82
CA GLN A 383 -19.90 -14.40 -13.86
C GLN A 383 -19.42 -13.49 -12.73
N SER A 384 -18.30 -13.85 -12.11
CA SER A 384 -17.63 -12.97 -11.15
C SER A 384 -17.09 -11.75 -11.88
N TRP A 385 -17.31 -10.54 -11.35
CA TRP A 385 -16.74 -9.31 -11.90
C TRP A 385 -15.21 -9.41 -12.12
N ARG A 386 -14.50 -10.15 -11.26
CA ARG A 386 -13.04 -10.38 -11.39
C ARG A 386 -12.69 -11.15 -12.66
N ARG A 387 -13.55 -12.10 -13.03
CA ARG A 387 -13.41 -12.94 -14.21
C ARG A 387 -13.68 -12.15 -15.49
N GLU A 388 -14.64 -11.23 -15.46
CA GLU A 388 -14.89 -10.31 -16.57
C GLU A 388 -13.71 -9.35 -16.76
N ALA A 389 -13.25 -8.71 -15.68
CA ALA A 389 -12.12 -7.77 -15.72
C ALA A 389 -10.82 -8.43 -16.25
N ILE A 390 -10.45 -9.62 -15.75
CA ILE A 390 -9.25 -10.31 -16.26
C ILE A 390 -9.43 -10.82 -17.69
N ARG A 391 -10.66 -11.14 -18.13
CA ARG A 391 -10.93 -11.53 -19.51
C ARG A 391 -10.68 -10.37 -20.47
N GLU A 392 -11.11 -9.16 -20.11
CA GLU A 392 -10.83 -7.95 -20.88
C GLU A 392 -9.32 -7.72 -21.02
N LEU A 393 -8.58 -7.77 -19.90
CA LEU A 393 -7.12 -7.61 -19.89
C LEU A 393 -6.42 -8.66 -20.76
N VAL A 394 -6.76 -9.94 -20.60
CA VAL A 394 -6.20 -11.04 -21.41
C VAL A 394 -6.51 -10.87 -22.90
N GLY A 395 -7.69 -10.34 -23.24
CA GLY A 395 -8.07 -9.98 -24.60
C GLY A 395 -7.16 -8.90 -25.17
N VAL A 396 -6.92 -7.82 -24.42
CA VAL A 396 -6.00 -6.73 -24.79
C VAL A 396 -4.56 -7.23 -24.94
N TRP A 397 -4.11 -8.15 -24.08
CA TRP A 397 -2.77 -8.72 -24.15
C TRP A 397 -2.55 -9.65 -25.36
N GLY A 398 -3.62 -10.06 -26.05
CA GLY A 398 -3.54 -10.96 -27.20
C GLY A 398 -3.06 -12.36 -26.86
N TRP A 399 -3.26 -12.83 -25.62
CA TRP A 399 -2.80 -14.16 -25.22
C TRP A 399 -3.65 -15.28 -25.84
N SER A 400 -2.96 -16.27 -26.42
CA SER A 400 -3.62 -17.42 -27.03
C SER A 400 -4.23 -18.37 -25.99
N LYS A 401 -5.24 -19.14 -26.41
CA LYS A 401 -5.84 -20.21 -25.59
C LYS A 401 -4.79 -21.23 -25.11
N ALA A 402 -3.78 -21.52 -25.94
CA ALA A 402 -2.68 -22.41 -25.60
C ALA A 402 -1.84 -21.84 -24.44
N LYS A 403 -1.52 -20.54 -24.48
CA LYS A 403 -0.82 -19.86 -23.39
C LYS A 403 -1.64 -19.87 -22.09
N LEU A 404 -2.94 -19.56 -22.16
CA LEU A 404 -3.82 -19.59 -20.99
C LEU A 404 -3.90 -21.00 -20.38
N THR A 405 -4.01 -22.02 -21.22
CA THR A 405 -4.02 -23.42 -20.78
C THR A 405 -2.72 -23.78 -20.06
N LEU A 406 -1.58 -23.38 -20.62
CA LEU A 406 -0.27 -23.58 -20.00
C LEU A 406 -0.18 -22.89 -18.64
N LEU A 407 -0.55 -21.60 -18.54
CA LEU A 407 -0.47 -20.83 -17.30
C LEU A 407 -1.40 -21.38 -16.22
N ASP A 408 -2.61 -21.80 -16.58
CA ASP A 408 -3.59 -22.36 -15.62
C ASP A 408 -3.19 -23.74 -15.10
N GLN A 409 -2.32 -24.45 -15.82
CA GLN A 409 -1.71 -25.70 -15.40
C GLN A 409 -0.46 -25.49 -14.53
N ARG A 410 -0.17 -24.27 -14.06
CA ARG A 410 1.01 -23.95 -13.23
C ARG A 410 1.25 -24.94 -12.07
N ARG A 411 0.19 -25.40 -11.40
CA ARG A 411 0.30 -26.37 -10.29
C ARG A 411 0.82 -27.75 -10.71
N GLN A 412 0.77 -28.06 -11.99
CA GLN A 412 1.17 -29.32 -12.63
C GLN A 412 2.44 -29.16 -13.47
N TRP A 413 3.06 -27.98 -13.48
CA TRP A 413 4.30 -27.76 -14.22
C TRP A 413 5.40 -28.67 -13.67
N LYS A 414 6.07 -29.35 -14.59
CA LYS A 414 7.17 -30.26 -14.30
C LYS A 414 8.53 -29.55 -14.35
N ILE A 415 9.59 -30.26 -13.96
CA ILE A 415 10.89 -29.68 -13.63
C ILE A 415 11.45 -28.76 -14.72
N LYS A 416 11.37 -29.15 -16.01
CA LYS A 416 11.87 -28.33 -17.12
C LYS A 416 11.18 -26.95 -17.17
N ARG A 417 9.85 -26.94 -17.08
CA ARG A 417 9.07 -25.70 -17.13
C ARG A 417 9.30 -24.84 -15.89
N VAL A 418 9.43 -25.47 -14.73
CA VAL A 418 9.70 -24.76 -13.46
C VAL A 418 11.09 -24.12 -13.49
N LEU A 419 12.10 -24.79 -14.07
CA LEU A 419 13.42 -24.22 -14.28
C LEU A 419 13.40 -23.02 -15.23
N GLU A 420 12.73 -23.13 -16.38
CA GLU A 420 12.53 -22.00 -17.31
C GLU A 420 11.88 -20.80 -16.62
N GLU A 421 10.80 -21.04 -15.86
CA GLU A 421 10.11 -19.98 -15.14
C GLU A 421 10.98 -19.35 -14.05
N ARG A 422 11.69 -20.18 -13.27
CA ARG A 422 12.61 -19.72 -12.23
C ARG A 422 13.71 -18.83 -12.83
N HIS A 423 14.32 -19.22 -13.94
CA HIS A 423 15.35 -18.41 -14.60
C HIS A 423 14.81 -17.02 -14.95
N MET A 424 13.63 -16.94 -15.58
CA MET A 424 13.00 -15.65 -15.88
C MET A 424 12.75 -14.79 -14.63
N LEU A 425 12.29 -15.39 -13.53
CA LEU A 425 12.06 -14.67 -12.26
C LEU A 425 13.38 -14.16 -11.65
N VAL A 426 14.43 -14.99 -11.65
CA VAL A 426 15.74 -14.64 -11.11
C VAL A 426 16.41 -13.54 -11.92
N ASP A 427 16.34 -13.63 -13.24
CA ASP A 427 16.89 -12.63 -14.14
C ASP A 427 16.22 -11.27 -13.94
N GLU A 428 14.90 -11.27 -13.77
CA GLU A 428 14.15 -10.04 -13.50
C GLU A 428 14.51 -9.45 -12.14
N LEU A 429 14.49 -10.24 -11.06
CA LEU A 429 14.87 -9.76 -9.72
C LEU A 429 16.31 -9.19 -9.71
N THR A 430 17.23 -9.83 -10.41
CA THR A 430 18.62 -9.38 -10.52
C THR A 430 18.73 -8.09 -11.33
N ARG A 431 17.99 -7.98 -12.43
CA ARG A 431 17.93 -6.78 -13.28
C ARG A 431 17.37 -5.60 -12.51
N SER A 432 16.22 -5.76 -11.87
CA SER A 432 15.58 -4.72 -11.07
C SER A 432 16.45 -4.27 -9.91
N TYR A 433 17.08 -5.21 -9.19
CA TYR A 433 18.05 -4.88 -8.15
C TYR A 433 19.18 -4.00 -8.68
N ARG A 434 19.76 -4.34 -9.83
CA ARG A 434 20.83 -3.54 -10.45
C ARG A 434 20.35 -2.16 -10.88
N ALA A 435 19.17 -2.07 -11.51
CA ALA A 435 18.59 -0.81 -11.97
C ALA A 435 18.32 0.15 -10.82
N LEU A 436 17.65 -0.32 -9.76
CA LEU A 436 17.33 0.50 -8.58
C LEU A 436 18.57 0.80 -7.74
N SER A 437 19.53 -0.13 -7.68
CA SER A 437 20.85 0.11 -7.08
C SER A 437 21.64 1.19 -7.81
N GLN A 438 21.59 1.20 -9.14
CA GLN A 438 22.23 2.23 -9.96
C GLN A 438 21.53 3.57 -9.78
N PHE A 439 20.21 3.61 -9.87
CA PHE A 439 19.40 4.82 -9.74
C PHE A 439 19.79 5.64 -8.52
N GLY A 440 19.73 5.07 -7.32
CA GLY A 440 20.03 5.91 -6.17
C GLY A 440 21.53 6.03 -5.82
N ARG A 441 22.45 5.31 -6.49
CA ARG A 441 23.87 5.72 -6.50
C ARG A 441 24.04 7.01 -7.30
N GLU A 442 23.31 7.15 -8.40
CA GLU A 442 23.33 8.36 -9.24
C GLU A 442 22.62 9.54 -8.55
N GLN A 443 21.53 9.28 -7.82
CA GLN A 443 20.70 10.33 -7.22
C GLN A 443 20.98 10.62 -5.72
N GLY A 444 21.41 9.64 -4.93
CA GLY A 444 21.43 9.70 -3.46
C GLY A 444 22.80 9.92 -2.79
N GLY A 445 23.91 9.85 -3.52
CA GLY A 445 25.27 9.93 -2.96
C GLY A 445 25.58 8.84 -1.89
N ASP A 446 26.73 8.95 -1.21
CA ASP A 446 27.17 8.00 -0.16
C ASP A 446 26.27 7.98 1.10
N LEU A 447 25.31 8.91 1.20
CA LEU A 447 24.50 9.15 2.41
C LEU A 447 23.22 8.30 2.49
N ALA A 448 22.73 7.75 1.37
CA ALA A 448 21.40 7.12 1.31
C ALA A 448 21.41 5.59 1.50
N ILE A 449 22.59 4.94 1.52
CA ILE A 449 22.65 3.49 1.44
C ILE A 449 23.58 2.90 2.48
N ASN A 450 23.00 2.19 3.46
CA ASN A 450 23.79 1.32 4.33
C ASN A 450 24.37 0.18 3.48
N SER A 451 25.65 0.30 3.13
CA SER A 451 26.38 -0.70 2.34
C SER A 451 26.33 -2.10 2.98
N ALA A 452 26.17 -2.20 4.30
CA ALA A 452 25.98 -3.47 4.99
C ALA A 452 24.64 -4.14 4.63
N ASP A 453 23.55 -3.37 4.52
CA ASP A 453 22.22 -3.89 4.17
C ASP A 453 22.18 -4.34 2.70
N LEU A 454 22.81 -3.58 1.80
CA LEU A 454 23.00 -3.99 0.41
C LEU A 454 23.81 -5.28 0.32
N ASN A 455 24.92 -5.38 1.04
CA ASN A 455 25.77 -6.57 1.01
C ASN A 455 25.04 -7.78 1.61
N LEU A 456 24.28 -7.61 2.69
CA LEU A 456 23.50 -8.67 3.31
C LEU A 456 22.42 -9.19 2.37
N LEU A 457 21.65 -8.29 1.73
CA LEU A 457 20.60 -8.73 0.81
C LEU A 457 21.17 -9.26 -0.50
N GLY A 458 22.20 -8.62 -1.07
CA GLY A 458 22.93 -9.16 -2.20
C GLY A 458 23.33 -10.60 -1.90
N ARG A 459 23.94 -10.86 -0.74
CA ARG A 459 24.25 -12.22 -0.27
C ARG A 459 23.01 -13.10 -0.14
N LYS A 460 21.89 -12.63 0.41
CA LYS A 460 20.63 -13.42 0.49
C LYS A 460 20.10 -13.79 -0.89
N LEU A 461 20.07 -12.87 -1.85
CA LEU A 461 19.66 -13.14 -3.24
C LEU A 461 20.61 -14.13 -3.90
N TYR A 462 21.92 -13.95 -3.73
CA TYR A 462 22.92 -14.90 -4.21
C TYR A 462 22.76 -16.28 -3.55
N VAL A 463 22.49 -16.34 -2.24
CA VAL A 463 22.21 -17.61 -1.54
C VAL A 463 20.89 -18.24 -2.01
N ALA A 464 19.86 -17.47 -2.34
CA ALA A 464 18.61 -18.03 -2.84
C ALA A 464 18.72 -18.50 -4.30
N PHE A 465 19.46 -17.76 -5.14
CA PHE A 465 19.34 -17.90 -6.59
C PHE A 465 20.61 -18.30 -7.35
N GLU A 466 21.80 -17.97 -6.83
CA GLU A 466 23.08 -18.23 -7.50
C GLU A 466 23.42 -19.73 -7.56
N ARG A 467 23.94 -20.16 -8.70
CA ARG A 467 24.54 -21.49 -8.85
C ARG A 467 25.99 -21.45 -8.37
N LYS A 468 26.35 -22.33 -7.45
CA LYS A 468 27.73 -22.49 -6.96
C LYS A 468 28.09 -23.96 -6.85
N ALA A 469 29.36 -24.28 -7.08
CA ALA A 469 29.88 -25.63 -6.88
C ALA A 469 29.58 -26.10 -5.44
N GLY A 470 29.08 -27.33 -5.31
CA GLY A 470 28.69 -27.92 -4.02
C GLY A 470 27.40 -27.40 -3.40
N LYS A 471 26.70 -26.45 -4.03
CA LYS A 471 25.41 -25.93 -3.56
C LYS A 471 24.25 -26.66 -4.24
N VAL A 472 23.35 -27.21 -3.44
CA VAL A 472 22.08 -27.76 -3.94
C VAL A 472 21.12 -26.60 -4.23
N GLU A 473 20.67 -26.49 -5.47
CA GLU A 473 19.75 -25.44 -5.89
C GLU A 473 18.32 -25.68 -5.40
N MET A 474 17.70 -24.62 -4.88
CA MET A 474 16.25 -24.63 -4.64
C MET A 474 15.53 -24.33 -5.96
N ILE A 475 15.05 -25.39 -6.63
CA ILE A 475 14.47 -25.32 -7.97
C ILE A 475 13.02 -24.81 -7.97
N ASN A 476 12.26 -25.05 -6.88
CA ASN A 476 10.84 -24.72 -6.83
C ASN A 476 10.48 -23.84 -5.63
N PRO A 477 10.61 -22.51 -5.73
CA PRO A 477 10.20 -21.56 -4.70
C PRO A 477 8.66 -21.39 -4.67
N GLY A 478 7.90 -22.49 -4.73
CA GLY A 478 6.43 -22.44 -4.80
C GLY A 478 5.85 -22.12 -6.19
N VAL A 479 6.61 -22.39 -7.26
CA VAL A 479 6.13 -22.28 -8.65
C VAL A 479 5.09 -23.36 -8.95
N SER A 480 5.41 -24.63 -8.68
CA SER A 480 4.53 -25.79 -8.90
C SER A 480 4.25 -26.55 -7.59
N ARG A 481 3.18 -27.35 -7.55
CA ARG A 481 2.88 -28.21 -6.39
C ARG A 481 3.55 -29.57 -6.48
N ASP A 482 3.84 -30.03 -7.69
CA ASP A 482 4.35 -31.36 -7.94
C ASP A 482 5.41 -31.34 -9.04
N LEU A 483 6.65 -31.64 -8.67
CA LEU A 483 7.78 -31.78 -9.58
C LEU A 483 8.08 -33.24 -9.96
N SER A 484 7.33 -34.21 -9.42
CA SER A 484 7.62 -35.62 -9.65
C SER A 484 7.54 -35.94 -11.14
N GLU A 485 8.48 -36.76 -11.61
CA GLU A 485 8.45 -37.30 -12.96
C GLU A 485 8.21 -38.79 -12.86
N GLU A 486 7.33 -39.32 -13.73
CA GLU A 486 6.96 -40.74 -13.69
C GLU A 486 8.17 -41.64 -13.95
N ARG A 487 9.10 -41.19 -14.81
CA ARG A 487 10.32 -41.91 -15.17
C ARG A 487 11.48 -40.93 -15.32
N LEU A 488 12.62 -41.32 -14.75
CA LEU A 488 13.91 -40.64 -14.90
C LEU A 488 14.94 -41.67 -15.31
N SER A 489 15.71 -41.39 -16.36
CA SER A 489 16.88 -42.19 -16.74
C SER A 489 18.15 -41.49 -16.28
N LEU A 490 19.05 -42.24 -15.63
CA LEU A 490 20.39 -41.80 -15.26
C LEU A 490 21.39 -42.41 -16.25
N HIS A 491 22.06 -41.56 -17.02
CA HIS A 491 23.06 -41.99 -17.98
C HIS A 491 24.43 -41.53 -17.53
N ARG A 492 25.39 -42.45 -17.52
CA ARG A 492 26.79 -42.11 -17.35
C ARG A 492 27.31 -41.52 -18.66
N ILE A 493 27.89 -40.32 -18.57
CA ILE A 493 28.58 -39.67 -19.69
C ILE A 493 30.07 -39.96 -19.50
N ASP A 494 30.64 -40.72 -20.43
CA ASP A 494 32.04 -41.19 -20.41
C ASP A 494 33.00 -40.28 -21.22
N ASP A 495 32.48 -39.18 -21.79
CA ASP A 495 33.27 -38.18 -22.53
C ASP A 495 34.08 -37.26 -21.59
N ILE A 496 34.73 -36.23 -22.16
CA ILE A 496 35.70 -35.28 -21.52
C ILE A 496 35.31 -34.81 -20.10
N GLN A 497 34.03 -34.82 -19.73
CA GLN A 497 33.57 -34.72 -18.34
C GLN A 497 32.91 -36.03 -17.91
N HIS A 498 33.64 -36.85 -17.14
CA HIS A 498 33.08 -38.01 -16.46
C HIS A 498 31.94 -37.55 -15.55
N GLY A 499 30.71 -37.97 -15.84
CA GLY A 499 29.55 -37.46 -15.12
C GLY A 499 28.30 -38.31 -15.27
N TRP A 500 27.25 -37.90 -14.57
CA TRP A 500 25.91 -38.47 -14.72
C TRP A 500 24.97 -37.39 -15.25
N ALA A 501 24.19 -37.73 -16.27
CA ALA A 501 23.08 -36.93 -16.76
C ALA A 501 21.75 -37.58 -16.39
N ILE A 502 20.80 -36.74 -15.99
CA ILE A 502 19.44 -37.15 -15.71
C ILE A 502 18.56 -36.71 -16.88
N TYR A 503 17.85 -37.66 -17.47
CA TYR A 503 16.88 -37.42 -18.52
C TYR A 503 15.48 -37.77 -18.04
N ARG A 504 14.48 -37.09 -18.64
CA ARG A 504 13.07 -37.38 -18.41
C ARG A 504 12.61 -38.47 -19.37
N GLY A 505 11.91 -39.47 -18.84
CA GLY A 505 11.44 -40.61 -19.64
C GLY A 505 12.54 -41.65 -19.85
N ASN A 506 12.27 -42.60 -20.75
CA ASN A 506 13.26 -43.59 -21.15
C ASN A 506 14.12 -42.99 -22.26
N VAL A 507 15.39 -42.74 -21.95
CA VAL A 507 16.44 -42.41 -22.91
C VAL A 507 17.33 -43.61 -23.14
#